data_AF-A0A7L0XCP2-F1
#
_entry.id   AF-A0A7L0XCP2-F1
#
_cell.length_a   1.000
_cell.length_b   1.000
_cell.length_c   1.000
_cell.angle_alpha   90.00
_cell.angle_beta   90.00
_cell.angle_gamma   90.00
#
_symmetry.space_group_name_H-M   'P 1'
#
loop_
_entity.id
_entity.type
_entity.pdbx_description
1 polymer ?
#
loop_
_entity_poly.entity_id
_entity_poly.type
_entity_poly.pdbx_seq_one_letter_code
_entity_poly.pdbx_strand_id
1 'polypeptide(L)'
;FQKAEADLDWIQHRLEYEIRRNLPDDVPPEEDPLAILEELSAAKARYKALCLRMDKVSRKQKKAMEGLQAAVENTVKIIQELQEKACLESSPLSAAEEAAAEQLGILSGEDPESSVEEVIMAQSVPESRNPECSSEGLFLGLTASQMSGIFIR
;
A
#
# COMPACT_ATOMS: atom_id res chain seq x y z
N PHE A 1 -28.06 53.89 3.58
CA PHE A 1 -28.03 52.70 2.71
C PHE A 1 -27.39 53.01 1.36
N GLN A 2 -27.86 54.01 0.60
CA GLN A 2 -27.24 54.40 -0.69
C GLN A 2 -25.72 54.62 -0.64
N LYS A 3 -25.19 55.25 0.41
CA LYS A 3 -23.73 55.39 0.59
C LYS A 3 -23.03 54.04 0.75
N ALA A 4 -23.62 53.12 1.52
CA ALA A 4 -23.03 51.80 1.75
C ALA A 4 -23.05 50.95 0.46
N GLU A 5 -24.10 51.09 -0.36
CA GLU A 5 -24.18 50.47 -1.69
C GLU A 5 -23.08 51.01 -2.60
N ALA A 6 -22.95 52.34 -2.71
CA ALA A 6 -21.90 52.97 -3.51
C ALA A 6 -20.48 52.64 -3.02
N ASP A 7 -20.28 52.54 -1.69
CA ASP A 7 -19.01 52.13 -1.09
C ASP A 7 -18.68 50.67 -1.46
N LEU A 8 -19.67 49.75 -1.48
CA LEU A 8 -19.48 48.35 -1.92
C LEU A 8 -19.14 48.26 -3.42
N ASP A 9 -19.86 49.00 -4.26
CA ASP A 9 -19.61 49.04 -5.70
C ASP A 9 -18.19 49.54 -5.99
N TRP A 10 -17.74 50.56 -5.25
CA TRP A 10 -16.37 51.08 -5.36
C TRP A 10 -15.31 50.04 -4.96
N ILE A 11 -15.53 49.31 -3.86
CA ILE A 11 -14.62 48.25 -3.41
C ILE A 11 -14.54 47.14 -4.46
N GLN A 12 -15.68 46.69 -5.00
CA GLN A 12 -15.72 45.64 -6.02
C GLN A 12 -14.94 46.06 -7.27
N HIS A 13 -15.22 47.24 -7.82
CA HIS A 13 -14.52 47.72 -9.01
C HIS A 13 -13.02 47.89 -8.80
N ARG A 14 -12.60 48.36 -7.63
CA ARG A 14 -11.19 48.48 -7.28
C ARG A 14 -10.52 47.11 -7.25
N LEU A 15 -11.15 46.10 -6.63
CA LEU A 15 -10.62 44.73 -6.59
C LEU A 15 -10.53 44.10 -7.98
N GLU A 16 -11.59 44.22 -8.79
CA GLU A 16 -11.60 43.72 -10.18
C GLU A 16 -10.50 44.36 -11.03
N TYR A 17 -10.22 45.64 -10.82
CA TYR A 17 -9.13 46.35 -11.50
C TYR A 17 -7.76 45.83 -11.03
N GLU A 18 -7.56 45.68 -9.72
CA GLU A 18 -6.30 45.19 -9.14
C GLU A 18 -6.03 43.73 -9.57
N ILE A 19 -7.02 42.83 -9.54
CA ILE A 19 -6.88 41.43 -9.99
C ILE A 19 -6.47 41.37 -11.46
N ARG A 20 -7.17 42.10 -12.34
CA ARG A 20 -6.85 42.12 -13.78
C ARG A 20 -5.49 42.73 -14.08
N ARG A 21 -5.10 43.78 -13.35
CA ARG A 21 -3.80 44.44 -13.53
C ARG A 21 -2.64 43.57 -13.05
N ASN A 22 -2.84 42.82 -11.96
CA ASN A 22 -1.80 41.98 -11.37
C ASN A 22 -1.62 40.64 -12.09
N LEU A 23 -2.52 40.27 -13.01
CA LEU A 23 -2.36 39.10 -13.86
C LEU A 23 -1.42 39.44 -15.02
N PRO A 24 -0.20 38.87 -15.10
CA PRO A 24 0.71 39.14 -16.21
C PRO A 24 0.18 38.45 -17.49
N ASP A 25 0.29 39.12 -18.64
CA ASP A 25 -0.10 38.55 -19.95
C ASP A 25 0.65 37.24 -20.31
N ASP A 26 1.79 36.98 -19.65
CA ASP A 26 2.68 35.83 -19.88
C ASP A 26 2.62 34.75 -18.77
N VAL A 27 1.74 34.87 -17.76
CA VAL A 27 1.61 33.85 -16.72
C VAL A 27 0.67 32.74 -17.22
N PRO A 28 1.06 31.45 -17.09
CA PRO A 28 0.16 30.35 -17.41
C PRO A 28 -1.14 30.54 -16.62
N PRO A 29 -2.32 30.29 -17.24
CA PRO A 29 -3.61 30.55 -16.61
C PRO A 29 -3.61 29.99 -15.20
N GLU A 30 -3.82 30.89 -14.23
CA GLU A 30 -3.89 30.54 -12.81
C GLU A 30 -4.84 29.35 -12.65
N GLU A 31 -4.34 28.26 -12.04
CA GLU A 31 -5.09 27.01 -11.94
C GLU A 31 -6.43 27.28 -11.23
N ASP A 32 -7.53 26.90 -11.88
CA ASP A 32 -8.87 27.12 -11.33
C ASP A 32 -8.98 26.38 -9.98
N PRO A 33 -9.17 27.10 -8.85
CA PRO A 33 -9.24 26.48 -7.54
C PRO A 33 -10.38 25.45 -7.43
N LEU A 34 -11.44 25.59 -8.24
CA LEU A 34 -12.52 24.60 -8.31
C LEU A 34 -12.04 23.29 -8.97
N ALA A 35 -11.27 23.38 -10.05
CA ALA A 35 -10.69 22.22 -10.72
C ALA A 35 -9.71 21.47 -9.81
N ILE A 36 -8.87 22.19 -9.06
CA ILE A 36 -7.96 21.59 -8.07
C ILE A 36 -8.75 20.82 -7.00
N LEU A 37 -9.84 21.41 -6.49
CA LEU A 37 -10.67 20.76 -5.47
C LEU A 37 -11.33 19.48 -6.00
N GLU A 38 -11.80 19.51 -7.25
CA GLU A 38 -12.35 18.33 -7.92
C GLU A 38 -11.28 17.24 -8.08
N GLU A 39 -10.09 17.59 -8.54
CA GLU A 39 -8.98 16.64 -8.70
C GLU A 39 -8.57 16.02 -7.36
N LEU A 40 -8.44 16.83 -6.31
CA LEU A 40 -8.14 16.35 -4.96
C LEU A 40 -9.21 15.36 -4.49
N SER A 41 -10.49 15.69 -4.71
CA SER A 41 -11.60 14.80 -4.35
C SER A 41 -11.52 13.45 -5.09
N ALA A 42 -11.18 13.47 -6.38
CA ALA A 42 -11.01 12.28 -7.19
C ALA A 42 -9.78 11.46 -6.76
N ALA A 43 -8.66 12.12 -6.46
CA ALA A 43 -7.45 11.48 -5.94
C ALA A 43 -7.71 10.79 -4.59
N LYS A 44 -8.42 11.47 -3.68
CA LYS A 44 -8.85 10.92 -2.39
C LYS A 44 -9.75 9.69 -2.56
N ALA A 45 -10.67 9.72 -3.53
CA ALA A 45 -11.53 8.57 -3.83
C ALA A 45 -10.72 7.37 -4.35
N ARG A 46 -9.79 7.60 -5.28
CA ARG A 46 -8.88 6.57 -5.80
C ARG A 46 -8.02 5.95 -4.69
N TYR A 47 -7.46 6.78 -3.82
CA TYR A 47 -6.66 6.33 -2.67
C TYR A 47 -7.48 5.41 -1.75
N LYS A 48 -8.69 5.84 -1.34
CA LYS A 48 -9.57 5.01 -0.51
C LYS A 48 -9.91 3.67 -1.16
N ALA A 49 -10.19 3.67 -2.46
CA ALA A 49 -10.47 2.43 -3.20
C ALA A 49 -9.24 1.50 -3.24
N LEU A 50 -8.04 2.06 -3.37
CA LEU A 50 -6.78 1.31 -3.35
C LEU A 50 -6.54 0.68 -1.97
N CYS A 51 -6.71 1.43 -0.88
CA CYS A 51 -6.59 0.91 0.49
C CYS A 51 -7.52 -0.29 0.71
N LEU A 52 -8.81 -0.15 0.36
CA LEU A 52 -9.78 -1.25 0.49
C LEU A 52 -9.39 -2.50 -0.31
N ARG A 53 -8.81 -2.30 -1.50
CA ARG A 53 -8.32 -3.41 -2.34
C ARG A 53 -7.11 -4.09 -1.70
N MET A 54 -6.16 -3.30 -1.20
CA MET A 54 -4.96 -3.80 -0.53
C MET A 54 -5.33 -4.61 0.72
N ASP A 55 -6.23 -4.08 1.55
CA ASP A 55 -6.73 -4.78 2.73
C ASP A 55 -7.37 -6.14 2.37
N LYS A 56 -8.14 -6.18 1.28
CA LYS A 56 -8.74 -7.43 0.80
C LYS A 56 -7.69 -8.43 0.34
N VAL A 57 -6.63 -7.98 -0.35
CA VAL A 57 -5.54 -8.85 -0.78
C VAL A 57 -4.76 -9.37 0.43
N SER A 58 -4.39 -8.49 1.36
CA SER A 58 -3.67 -8.83 2.59
C SER A 58 -4.42 -9.88 3.42
N ARG A 59 -5.72 -9.68 3.66
CA ARG A 59 -6.56 -10.67 4.36
C ARG A 59 -6.62 -12.02 3.64
N LYS A 60 -6.72 -12.02 2.31
CA LYS A 60 -6.72 -13.26 1.53
C LYS A 60 -5.37 -13.97 1.60
N GLN A 61 -4.27 -13.22 1.51
CA GLN A 61 -2.92 -13.75 1.60
C GLN A 61 -2.67 -14.36 2.97
N LYS A 62 -3.02 -13.66 4.05
CA LYS A 62 -2.94 -14.18 5.42
C LYS A 62 -3.71 -15.49 5.57
N LYS A 63 -4.98 -15.52 5.15
CA LYS A 63 -5.80 -16.73 5.20
C LYS A 63 -5.24 -17.89 4.37
N ALA A 64 -4.67 -17.59 3.20
CA ALA A 64 -4.06 -18.61 2.35
C ALA A 64 -2.79 -19.19 2.98
N MET A 65 -1.96 -18.35 3.59
CA MET A 65 -0.74 -18.74 4.28
C MET A 65 -1.04 -19.59 5.52
N GLU A 66 -2.01 -19.18 6.35
CA GLU A 66 -2.52 -19.97 7.48
C GLU A 66 -3.06 -21.33 7.02
N GLY A 67 -3.79 -21.37 5.92
CA GLY A 67 -4.30 -22.62 5.34
C GLY A 67 -3.19 -23.55 4.83
N LEU A 68 -2.15 -23.00 4.19
CA LEU A 68 -1.00 -23.77 3.74
C LEU A 68 -0.22 -24.34 4.93
N GLN A 69 0.03 -23.52 5.96
CA GLN A 69 0.70 -23.95 7.18
C GLN A 69 -0.04 -25.12 7.84
N ALA A 70 -1.36 -25.01 8.02
CA ALA A 70 -2.18 -26.07 8.59
C ALA A 70 -2.16 -27.37 7.73
N ALA A 71 -2.17 -27.24 6.40
CA ALA A 71 -2.11 -28.39 5.50
C ALA A 71 -0.74 -29.10 5.58
N VAL A 72 0.35 -28.34 5.64
CA VAL A 72 1.70 -28.89 5.80
C VAL A 72 1.82 -29.59 7.16
N GLU A 73 1.38 -28.95 8.25
CA GLU A 73 1.42 -29.54 9.59
C GLU A 73 0.62 -30.85 9.66
N ASN A 74 -0.58 -30.88 9.07
CA ASN A 74 -1.39 -32.10 8.98
C ASN A 74 -0.69 -33.20 8.20
N THR A 75 -0.10 -32.87 7.05
CA THR A 75 0.63 -33.82 6.21
C THR A 75 1.83 -34.40 6.95
N VAL A 76 2.59 -33.56 7.67
CA VAL A 76 3.72 -34.00 8.50
C VAL A 76 3.25 -34.97 9.58
N LYS A 77 2.14 -34.66 10.27
CA LYS A 77 1.54 -35.57 11.28
C LYS A 77 1.16 -36.92 10.66
N ILE A 78 0.50 -36.92 9.50
CA ILE A 78 0.13 -38.17 8.80
C ILE A 78 1.37 -38.98 8.43
N ILE A 79 2.42 -38.34 7.90
CA ILE A 79 3.67 -39.02 7.53
C ILE A 79 4.32 -39.65 8.77
N GLN A 80 4.37 -38.94 9.89
CA GLN A 80 4.93 -39.45 11.14
C GLN A 80 4.16 -40.68 11.65
N GLU A 81 2.82 -40.63 11.66
CA GLU A 81 1.99 -41.77 12.07
C GLU A 81 2.20 -43.01 11.17
N LEU A 82 2.38 -42.80 9.86
CA LEU A 82 2.63 -43.88 8.92
C LEU A 82 4.03 -44.47 9.10
N GLN A 83 5.05 -43.64 9.36
CA GLN A 83 6.41 -44.08 9.66
C GLN A 83 6.46 -44.92 10.93
N GLU A 84 5.78 -44.49 11.99
CA GLU A 84 5.67 -45.23 13.26
C GLU A 84 5.05 -46.61 13.03
N LYS A 85 3.93 -46.67 12.31
CA LYS A 85 3.24 -47.94 11.98
C LYS A 85 4.08 -48.88 11.11
N ALA A 86 4.92 -48.32 10.24
CA ALA A 86 5.80 -49.08 9.35
C ALA A 86 7.18 -49.41 9.97
N CYS A 87 7.45 -48.97 11.21
CA CYS A 87 8.75 -49.06 11.87
C CYS A 87 9.91 -48.54 11.01
N LEU A 88 9.68 -47.44 10.29
CA LEU A 88 10.70 -46.75 9.51
C LEU A 88 11.37 -45.68 10.37
N GLU A 89 12.69 -45.70 10.48
CA GLU A 89 13.47 -44.64 11.11
C GLU A 89 13.32 -43.35 10.29
N SER A 90 12.89 -42.25 10.93
CA SER A 90 12.84 -40.94 10.28
C SER A 90 14.25 -40.35 10.21
N SER A 91 14.64 -39.88 9.02
CA SER A 91 15.86 -39.06 8.90
C SER A 91 15.57 -37.65 9.42
N PRO A 92 16.53 -37.00 10.08
CA PRO A 92 16.37 -35.61 10.51
C PRO A 92 16.17 -34.70 9.29
N LEU A 93 15.44 -33.60 9.50
CA LEU A 93 15.24 -32.57 8.50
C LEU A 93 16.60 -32.04 8.02
N SER A 94 16.73 -31.86 6.71
CA SER A 94 17.89 -31.19 6.13
C SER A 94 17.85 -29.69 6.49
N ALA A 95 19.02 -29.04 6.47
CA ALA A 95 19.11 -27.60 6.77
C ALA A 95 18.18 -26.71 5.91
N ALA A 96 17.90 -27.14 4.67
CA ALA A 96 16.96 -26.43 3.79
C ALA A 96 15.50 -26.61 4.23
N GLU A 97 15.13 -27.79 4.72
CA GLU A 97 13.78 -28.09 5.22
C GLU A 97 13.54 -27.42 6.58
N GLU A 98 14.55 -27.37 7.43
CA GLU A 98 14.50 -26.67 8.72
C GLU A 98 14.28 -25.16 8.52
N ALA A 99 15.04 -24.53 7.62
CA ALA A 99 14.84 -23.13 7.25
C ALA A 99 13.45 -22.85 6.64
N ALA A 100 12.91 -23.78 5.84
CA ALA A 100 11.56 -23.65 5.29
C ALA A 100 10.49 -23.78 6.38
N ALA A 101 10.69 -24.67 7.36
CA ALA A 101 9.76 -24.87 8.47
C ALA A 101 9.76 -23.68 9.45
N GLU A 102 10.90 -23.02 9.65
CA GLU A 102 10.98 -21.75 10.39
C GLU A 102 10.23 -20.62 9.66
N GLN A 103 10.42 -20.46 8.35
CA GLN A 103 9.69 -19.47 7.56
C GLN A 103 8.17 -19.67 7.56
N LEU A 104 7.73 -20.93 7.67
CA LEU A 104 6.33 -21.30 7.79
C LEU A 104 5.80 -21.25 9.23
N GLY A 105 6.64 -20.92 10.22
CA GLY A 105 6.25 -20.87 11.64
C GLY A 105 5.84 -22.22 12.23
N ILE A 106 6.31 -23.34 11.65
CA ILE A 106 5.96 -24.70 12.09
C ILE A 106 6.81 -25.11 13.31
N LEU A 107 8.04 -24.60 13.41
CA LEU A 107 8.99 -24.93 14.48
C LEU A 107 8.98 -23.93 15.65
N SER A 108 8.37 -22.76 15.49
CA SER A 108 8.37 -21.70 16.51
C SER A 108 7.07 -21.77 17.32
N GLY A 109 7.15 -22.26 18.56
CA GLY A 109 6.06 -22.22 19.54
C GLY A 109 5.84 -20.82 20.15
N GLU A 110 5.85 -19.76 19.34
CA GLU A 110 5.64 -18.38 19.78
C GLU A 110 4.60 -17.70 18.89
N ASP A 111 3.54 -17.19 19.53
CA ASP A 111 2.42 -16.48 18.91
C ASP A 111 2.92 -15.26 18.11
N PRO A 112 2.59 -15.12 16.81
CA PRO A 112 2.97 -13.97 16.01
C PRO A 112 2.00 -12.78 16.23
N GLU A 113 1.95 -12.26 17.45
CA GLU A 113 1.37 -10.95 17.78
C GLU A 113 2.43 -10.09 18.48
N SER A 114 3.44 -9.57 17.77
CA SER A 114 4.32 -8.57 18.39
C SER A 114 5.06 -7.58 17.48
N SER A 115 5.11 -7.73 16.15
CA SER A 115 6.12 -6.95 15.37
C SER A 115 5.63 -6.19 14.15
N VAL A 116 4.33 -5.86 14.04
CA VAL A 116 3.82 -5.04 12.92
C VAL A 116 3.39 -3.61 13.27
N GLU A 117 3.45 -3.19 14.54
CA GLU A 117 2.90 -1.88 14.95
C GLU A 117 3.94 -0.75 15.12
N GLU A 118 5.24 -1.04 15.09
CA GLU A 118 6.31 -0.07 15.37
C GLU A 118 7.04 0.44 14.11
N VAL A 119 6.32 0.79 13.04
CA VAL A 119 6.95 1.53 11.91
C VAL A 119 6.13 2.74 11.45
N ILE A 120 4.84 2.86 11.81
CA ILE A 120 3.94 3.82 11.13
C ILE A 120 3.70 5.11 11.92
N MET A 121 4.12 5.22 13.19
CA MET A 121 3.77 6.37 14.04
C MET A 121 4.89 7.38 14.30
N ALA A 122 6.11 7.15 13.80
CA ALA A 122 7.27 8.00 14.09
C ALA A 122 7.67 8.94 12.95
N GLN A 123 6.72 9.50 12.20
CA GLN A 123 6.99 10.63 11.32
C GLN A 123 5.90 11.69 11.45
N SER A 124 5.90 12.38 12.59
CA SER A 124 5.40 13.75 12.65
C SER A 124 6.35 14.66 11.87
N VAL A 125 5.75 15.43 10.97
CA VAL A 125 6.32 16.45 10.07
C VAL A 125 7.32 17.37 10.78
N PRO A 126 8.39 17.81 10.07
CA PRO A 126 8.48 19.25 9.85
C PRO A 126 8.64 19.64 8.37
N GLU A 127 8.04 20.78 8.14
CA GLU A 127 7.95 21.68 6.99
C GLU A 127 9.23 21.92 6.16
N SER A 128 9.01 22.19 4.87
CA SER A 128 9.86 22.94 3.91
C SER A 128 11.13 22.27 3.32
N ARG A 129 11.02 21.77 2.07
CA ARG A 129 11.75 22.27 0.86
C ARG A 129 11.57 21.30 -0.31
N ASN A 130 11.24 21.82 -1.50
CA ASN A 130 11.41 21.09 -2.77
C ASN A 130 12.88 20.66 -2.95
N PRO A 131 13.10 19.47 -3.53
CA PRO A 131 13.77 19.45 -4.82
C PRO A 131 13.13 18.46 -5.80
N GLU A 132 13.12 18.82 -7.08
CA GLU A 132 12.97 17.90 -8.20
C GLU A 132 14.01 16.77 -8.08
N CYS A 133 13.60 15.51 -8.28
CA CYS A 133 14.50 14.51 -8.85
C CYS A 133 13.73 13.31 -9.42
N SER A 134 13.80 13.23 -10.74
CA SER A 134 13.55 12.04 -11.55
C SER A 134 14.27 10.80 -10.98
N SER A 135 13.55 9.70 -10.77
CA SER A 135 14.07 8.38 -11.15
C SER A 135 12.96 7.33 -11.23
N GLU A 136 13.04 6.58 -12.31
CA GLU A 136 12.21 5.44 -12.66
C GLU A 136 12.39 4.31 -11.64
N GLY A 137 11.32 3.95 -10.93
CA GLY A 137 11.22 2.71 -10.18
C GLY A 137 10.58 1.65 -11.05
N LEU A 138 11.39 0.80 -11.68
CA LEU A 138 10.97 -0.40 -12.41
C LEU A 138 10.24 -1.37 -11.48
N PHE A 139 8.92 -1.22 -11.37
CA PHE A 139 8.07 -2.29 -10.85
C PHE A 139 7.93 -3.33 -11.96
N LEU A 140 8.89 -4.26 -12.05
CA LEU A 140 8.77 -5.44 -12.90
C LEU A 140 7.69 -6.34 -12.33
N GLY A 141 6.43 -6.03 -12.65
CA GLY A 141 5.31 -6.93 -12.45
C GLY A 141 5.54 -8.18 -13.30
N LEU A 142 5.64 -9.34 -12.64
CA LEU A 142 5.64 -10.63 -13.33
C LEU A 142 4.33 -10.74 -14.13
N THR A 143 4.46 -10.81 -15.46
CA THR A 143 3.32 -10.95 -16.36
C THR A 143 2.72 -12.35 -16.23
N ALA A 144 1.41 -12.48 -16.51
CA ALA A 144 0.69 -13.74 -16.39
C ALA A 144 1.31 -14.91 -17.19
N SER A 145 2.12 -14.62 -18.22
CA SER A 145 2.88 -15.65 -18.96
C SER A 145 4.03 -16.27 -18.15
N GLN A 146 4.59 -15.60 -17.15
CA GLN A 146 5.68 -16.16 -16.33
C GLN A 146 5.18 -17.17 -15.27
N MET A 147 3.89 -17.14 -14.91
CA MET A 147 3.30 -18.12 -13.98
C MET A 147 2.92 -19.45 -14.65
N SER A 148 2.96 -19.55 -15.98
CA SER A 148 2.59 -20.78 -16.70
C SER A 148 3.72 -21.82 -16.80
N GLY A 149 4.95 -21.49 -16.39
CA GLY A 149 6.14 -22.35 -16.56
C GLY A 149 6.57 -23.17 -15.34
N ILE A 150 5.92 -23.01 -14.18
CA ILE A 150 6.35 -23.65 -12.93
C ILE A 150 5.67 -25.01 -12.70
N PHE A 151 4.72 -25.39 -13.56
CA PHE A 151 4.15 -26.73 -13.55
C PHE A 151 4.74 -27.54 -14.71
N ILE A 152 5.26 -28.73 -14.39
CA ILE A 152 5.97 -29.71 -15.24
C ILE A 152 7.50 -29.64 -15.12
N ARG A 153 8.04 -30.27 -14.07
CA ARG A 153 8.76 -31.54 -14.22
C ARG A 153 8.81 -32.31 -12.90
#